data_AF-A0A8H3QIU5-F1
#
_entry.id   AF-A0A8H3QIU5-F1
#
_cell.length_a   1.000
_cell.length_b   1.000
_cell.length_c   1.000
_cell.angle_alpha   90.00
_cell.angle_beta   90.00
_cell.angle_gamma   90.00
#
_symmetry.space_group_name_H-M   'P 1'
#
loop_
_entity.id
_entity.type
_entity.pdbx_description
1 polymer ?
#
loop_
_entity_poly.entity_id
_entity_poly.type
_entity_poly.pdbx_seq_one_letter_code
_entity_poly.pdbx_strand_id
1 'polypeptide(L)'
;MQVETTIFNPLFKNYLFSDIKIKGNDDVEINAHRVILAVRSEVFKRMLTNGMKESTQEVIEFPEFSSDILCVILEYLYTGSVTEQTLTIEKTAEAFRGADYFLLDQLKLQIIKFFKYHIKK
;
A
#
# COMPACT_ATOMS: atom_id res chain seq x y z
N MET A 1 -4.21 -2.83 21.67
CA MET A 1 -3.26 -3.76 21.03
C MET A 1 -2.78 -3.11 19.74
N GLN A 2 -1.75 -2.26 19.80
CA GLN A 2 -1.21 -1.47 18.67
C GLN A 2 0.31 -1.60 18.52
N VAL A 3 0.95 -2.50 19.28
CA VAL A 3 2.41 -2.49 19.48
C VAL A 3 3.16 -3.28 18.39
N GLU A 4 2.50 -4.15 17.62
CA GLU A 4 3.18 -5.02 16.65
C GLU A 4 3.37 -4.40 15.26
N THR A 5 2.61 -3.35 14.91
CA THR A 5 2.49 -2.95 13.50
C THR A 5 3.58 -2.00 13.00
N THR A 6 4.40 -1.41 13.88
CA THR A 6 5.40 -0.36 13.51
C THR A 6 6.81 -0.90 13.22
N ILE A 7 7.10 -2.19 13.47
CA ILE A 7 8.44 -2.78 13.33
C ILE A 7 8.99 -2.63 11.90
N PHE A 8 8.11 -2.70 10.89
CA PHE A 8 8.50 -2.62 9.48
C PHE A 8 8.55 -1.18 8.94
N ASN A 9 8.20 -0.15 9.73
CA ASN A 9 8.24 1.24 9.26
C ASN A 9 9.60 1.63 8.63
N PRO A 10 10.78 1.25 9.18
CA PRO A 10 12.07 1.57 8.56
C PRO A 10 12.29 0.95 7.17
N LEU A 11 11.51 -0.07 6.80
CA LEU A 11 11.58 -0.73 5.50
C LEU A 11 10.64 -0.11 4.45
N PHE A 12 9.74 0.80 4.84
CA PHE A 12 8.81 1.44 3.91
C PHE A 12 9.59 2.25 2.85
N LYS A 13 9.46 1.85 1.58
CA LYS A 13 10.19 2.41 0.41
C LYS A 13 11.72 2.27 0.48
N ASN A 14 12.23 1.45 1.41
CA ASN A 14 13.65 1.23 1.58
C ASN A 14 14.15 0.21 0.54
N TYR A 15 15.33 0.43 -0.02
CA TYR A 15 15.98 -0.50 -0.95
C TYR A 15 16.64 -1.69 -0.23
N LEU A 16 16.90 -1.55 1.08
CA LEU A 16 17.56 -2.58 1.86
C LEU A 16 16.64 -3.79 2.00
N PHE A 17 17.08 -4.95 1.49
CA PHE A 17 16.32 -6.22 1.43
C PHE A 17 15.08 -6.21 0.52
N SER A 18 14.86 -5.14 -0.26
CA SER A 18 13.78 -5.14 -1.24
C SER A 18 14.05 -6.16 -2.34
N ASP A 19 13.07 -6.99 -2.64
CA ASP A 19 13.12 -8.07 -3.62
C ASP A 19 12.06 -7.89 -4.73
N ILE A 20 11.37 -6.74 -4.73
CA ILE A 20 10.39 -6.38 -5.74
C ILE A 20 10.22 -4.86 -5.80
N LYS A 21 9.77 -4.35 -6.96
CA LYS A 21 9.31 -2.99 -7.13
C LYS A 21 7.84 -2.95 -7.52
N ILE A 22 7.17 -1.89 -7.08
CA ILE A 22 5.79 -1.59 -7.43
C ILE A 22 5.79 -0.34 -8.29
N LYS A 23 5.11 -0.38 -9.44
CA LYS A 23 5.09 0.72 -10.41
C LYS A 23 3.67 1.17 -10.68
N GLY A 24 3.42 2.47 -10.57
CA GLY A 24 2.13 3.09 -10.90
C GLY A 24 2.03 3.53 -12.36
N ASN A 25 0.93 4.21 -12.68
CA ASN A 25 0.66 4.76 -14.01
C ASN A 25 1.43 6.04 -14.36
N ASP A 26 2.20 6.56 -13.40
CA ASP A 26 3.11 7.70 -13.52
C ASP A 26 4.57 7.27 -13.76
N ASP A 27 4.77 6.00 -14.09
CA ASP A 27 6.06 5.36 -14.34
C ASP A 27 7.05 5.36 -13.16
N VAL A 28 6.63 5.79 -11.98
CA VAL A 28 7.47 5.82 -10.77
C VAL A 28 7.50 4.44 -10.12
N GLU A 29 8.72 3.93 -9.88
CA GLU A 29 8.96 2.66 -9.19
C GLU A 29 9.23 2.85 -7.70
N ILE A 30 8.63 1.99 -6.86
CA ILE A 30 8.77 1.99 -5.41
C ILE A 30 9.34 0.65 -4.96
N ASN A 31 10.46 0.66 -4.23
CA ASN A 31 11.03 -0.55 -3.62
C ASN A 31 10.08 -1.13 -2.56
N ALA A 32 9.89 -2.45 -2.60
CA ALA A 32 9.05 -3.16 -1.66
C ALA A 32 9.59 -4.57 -1.35
N HIS A 33 8.91 -5.26 -0.44
CA HIS A 33 9.32 -6.56 0.09
C HIS A 33 8.18 -7.56 -0.09
N ARG A 34 8.37 -8.58 -0.93
CA ARG A 34 7.35 -9.58 -1.29
C ARG A 34 6.72 -10.21 -0.06
N VAL A 35 7.54 -10.53 0.95
CA VAL A 35 7.09 -11.14 2.21
C VAL A 35 6.10 -10.24 2.97
N ILE A 36 6.37 -8.93 3.06
CA ILE A 36 5.48 -8.00 3.77
C ILE A 36 4.17 -7.86 3.00
N LEU A 37 4.24 -7.68 1.68
CA LEU A 37 3.07 -7.56 0.82
C LEU A 37 2.17 -8.79 0.91
N ALA A 38 2.74 -9.99 0.77
CA ALA A 38 2.00 -11.25 0.78
C ALA A 38 1.38 -11.58 2.16
N VAL A 39 2.04 -11.20 3.27
CA VAL A 39 1.49 -11.42 4.61
C VAL A 39 0.34 -10.44 4.91
N ARG A 40 0.41 -9.22 4.36
CA ARG A 40 -0.48 -8.12 4.74
C ARG A 40 -1.62 -7.85 3.74
N SER A 41 -1.60 -8.48 2.57
CA SER A 41 -2.67 -8.40 1.55
C SER A 41 -2.84 -9.73 0.82
N GLU A 42 -4.08 -10.24 0.84
CA GLU A 42 -4.44 -11.46 0.12
C GLU A 42 -4.31 -11.31 -1.41
N VAL A 43 -4.51 -10.09 -1.93
CA VAL A 43 -4.31 -9.78 -3.36
C VAL A 43 -2.84 -9.96 -3.75
N PHE A 44 -1.93 -9.32 -2.99
CA PHE A 44 -0.50 -9.48 -3.21
C PHE A 44 -0.05 -10.93 -3.00
N LYS A 45 -0.58 -11.62 -1.98
CA LYS A 45 -0.29 -13.04 -1.76
C LYS A 45 -0.57 -13.86 -3.02
N ARG A 46 -1.78 -13.75 -3.57
CA ARG A 46 -2.19 -14.47 -4.79
C ARG A 46 -1.30 -14.13 -5.98
N MET A 47 -1.02 -12.85 -6.21
CA MET A 47 -0.12 -12.41 -7.29
C MET A 47 1.27 -13.03 -7.17
N LEU A 48 1.79 -13.11 -5.94
CA LEU A 48 3.17 -13.53 -5.68
C LEU A 48 3.36 -15.05 -5.57
N THR A 49 2.31 -15.82 -5.26
CA THR A 49 2.44 -17.28 -5.03
C THR A 49 1.88 -18.17 -6.14
N ASN A 50 1.02 -17.66 -7.02
CA ASN A 50 0.24 -18.52 -7.94
C ASN A 50 0.94 -18.89 -9.25
N GLY A 51 2.27 -18.77 -9.34
CA GLY A 51 3.01 -19.08 -10.58
C GLY A 51 2.64 -18.18 -11.76
N MET A 52 1.95 -17.06 -11.50
CA MET A 52 1.64 -16.03 -12.50
C MET A 52 2.90 -15.23 -12.84
N LYS A 53 2.84 -14.40 -13.90
CA LYS A 53 3.99 -13.62 -14.39
C LYS A 53 4.64 -12.81 -13.25
N GLU A 54 3.80 -12.24 -12.40
CA GLU A 54 4.14 -11.43 -11.23
C GLU A 54 4.96 -12.21 -10.18
N SER A 55 4.83 -13.54 -10.13
CA SER A 55 5.60 -14.38 -9.20
C SER A 55 7.09 -14.48 -9.54
N THR A 56 7.47 -14.11 -10.77
CA THR A 56 8.87 -14.11 -11.26
C THR A 56 9.38 -12.74 -11.69
N GLN A 57 8.50 -11.73 -11.73
CA GLN A 57 8.88 -10.37 -12.15
C GLN A 57 9.53 -9.58 -11.02
N GLU A 58 10.50 -8.75 -11.38
CA GLU A 58 11.12 -7.77 -10.48
C GLU A 58 10.24 -6.53 -10.25
N VAL A 59 9.26 -6.29 -11.14
CA VAL A 59 8.33 -5.15 -11.08
C VAL A 59 6.90 -5.63 -11.27
N ILE A 60 6.00 -5.21 -10.38
CA ILE A 60 4.54 -5.34 -10.55
C ILE A 60 3.97 -3.97 -10.91
N GLU A 61 3.19 -3.93 -11.99
CA GLU A 61 2.59 -2.72 -12.53
C GLU A 61 1.12 -2.62 -12.11
N PHE A 62 0.70 -1.42 -11.71
CA PHE A 62 -0.67 -1.08 -11.37
C PHE A 62 -1.13 0.15 -12.17
N PRO A 63 -1.58 -0.03 -13.43
CA PRO A 63 -1.97 1.08 -14.31
C PRO A 63 -3.20 1.87 -13.81
N GLU A 64 -3.94 1.34 -12.85
CA GLU A 64 -5.11 1.99 -12.25
C GLU A 64 -4.74 3.04 -11.19
N PHE A 65 -3.51 3.02 -10.68
CA PHE A 65 -3.08 3.83 -9.54
C PHE A 65 -1.78 4.57 -9.81
N SER A 66 -1.68 5.81 -9.32
CA SER A 66 -0.40 6.54 -9.27
C SER A 66 0.49 6.03 -8.14
N SER A 67 1.79 6.33 -8.22
CA SER A 67 2.75 6.01 -7.15
C SER A 67 2.37 6.62 -5.80
N ASP A 68 1.72 7.79 -5.82
CA ASP A 68 1.20 8.44 -4.62
C ASP A 68 0.12 7.62 -3.92
N ILE A 69 -0.82 7.05 -4.68
CA ILE A 69 -1.86 6.19 -4.12
C ILE A 69 -1.26 4.87 -3.65
N LEU A 70 -0.33 4.29 -4.42
CA LEU A 70 0.39 3.09 -4.03
C LEU A 70 1.22 3.32 -2.75
N CYS A 71 1.76 4.52 -2.52
CA CYS A 71 2.43 4.88 -1.28
C CYS A 71 1.49 4.83 -0.07
N VAL A 72 0.22 5.24 -0.19
CA VAL A 72 -0.77 5.12 0.89
C VAL A 72 -1.02 3.65 1.23
N ILE A 73 -1.20 2.81 0.20
CA ILE A 73 -1.40 1.37 0.36
C ILE A 73 -0.17 0.74 1.04
N LEU A 74 1.02 1.03 0.53
CA LEU A 74 2.27 0.49 1.05
C LEU A 74 2.54 0.98 2.48
N GLU A 75 2.33 2.26 2.82
CA GLU A 75 2.52 2.72 4.20
C GLU A 75 1.63 1.94 5.17
N TYR A 76 0.37 1.69 4.79
CA TYR A 76 -0.53 0.85 5.58
C TYR A 76 -0.03 -0.59 5.70
N LEU A 77 0.43 -1.20 4.60
CA LEU A 77 0.92 -2.58 4.64
C LEU A 77 2.16 -2.72 5.54
N TYR A 78 3.00 -1.70 5.65
CA TYR A 78 4.19 -1.74 6.50
C TYR A 78 3.88 -1.36 7.95
N THR A 79 3.00 -0.39 8.18
CA THR A 79 2.84 0.24 9.50
C THR A 79 1.49 -0.04 10.18
N GLY A 80 0.50 -0.57 9.46
CA GLY A 80 -0.88 -0.75 9.93
C GLY A 80 -1.69 0.55 10.05
N SER A 81 -1.11 1.67 9.63
CA SER A 81 -1.74 2.99 9.67
C SER A 81 -1.30 3.82 8.47
N VAL A 82 -1.97 4.94 8.26
CA VAL A 82 -1.56 5.96 7.28
C VAL A 82 -1.46 7.29 7.97
N THR A 83 -0.52 8.10 7.51
CA THR A 83 -0.22 9.41 8.07
C THR A 83 -0.78 10.53 7.18
N GLU A 84 -0.91 11.74 7.71
CA GLU A 84 -1.37 12.88 6.90
C GLU A 84 -0.33 13.31 5.84
N GLN A 85 0.91 12.82 5.95
CA GLN A 85 1.94 13.02 4.93
C GLN A 85 1.67 12.21 3.66
N THR A 86 1.03 11.04 3.76
CA THR A 86 0.70 10.20 2.60
C THR A 86 -0.77 10.36 2.19
N LEU A 87 -1.69 10.36 3.16
CA LEU A 87 -3.12 10.47 2.95
C LEU A 87 -3.59 11.92 3.14
N THR A 88 -3.81 12.61 2.03
CA THR A 88 -4.42 13.95 2.01
C THR A 88 -5.90 13.88 1.62
N ILE A 89 -6.63 14.99 1.78
CA ILE A 89 -8.05 15.07 1.41
C ILE A 89 -8.24 14.79 -0.08
N GLU A 90 -7.36 15.34 -0.92
CA GLU A 90 -7.39 15.21 -2.38
C GLU A 90 -7.19 13.74 -2.80
N LYS A 91 -6.37 12.99 -2.06
CA LYS A 91 -6.06 11.59 -2.33
C LYS A 91 -7.11 10.62 -1.78
N THR A 92 -8.00 11.07 -0.90
CA THR A 92 -8.90 10.19 -0.11
C THR A 92 -9.75 9.27 -0.99
N ALA A 93 -10.38 9.80 -2.04
CA ALA A 93 -11.27 9.01 -2.89
C ALA A 93 -10.51 7.89 -3.63
N GLU A 94 -9.34 8.21 -4.18
CA GLU A 94 -8.52 7.23 -4.90
C GLU A 94 -7.84 6.24 -3.96
N ALA A 95 -7.36 6.70 -2.80
CA ALA A 95 -6.85 5.84 -1.73
C ALA A 95 -7.91 4.85 -1.25
N PHE A 96 -9.18 5.27 -1.17
CA PHE A 96 -10.28 4.37 -0.84
C PHE A 96 -10.49 3.31 -1.92
N ARG A 97 -10.45 3.69 -3.21
CA ARG A 97 -10.51 2.72 -4.33
C ARG A 97 -9.34 1.74 -4.28
N GLY A 98 -8.12 2.21 -4.00
CA GLY A 98 -6.95 1.36 -3.83
C GLY A 98 -7.11 0.40 -2.65
N ALA A 99 -7.55 0.90 -1.49
CA ALA A 99 -7.79 0.06 -0.32
C ALA A 99 -8.84 -1.02 -0.60
N ASP A 100 -9.87 -0.73 -1.38
CA ASP A 100 -10.86 -1.72 -1.82
C ASP A 100 -10.26 -2.75 -2.78
N TYR A 101 -9.51 -2.29 -3.79
CA TYR A 101 -8.82 -3.15 -4.76
C TYR A 101 -7.90 -4.17 -4.06
N PHE A 102 -7.12 -3.73 -3.08
CA PHE A 102 -6.19 -4.59 -2.33
C PHE A 102 -6.84 -5.35 -1.16
N LEU A 103 -8.17 -5.24 -1.00
CA LEU A 103 -8.98 -5.88 0.05
C LEU A 103 -8.53 -5.52 1.48
N LEU A 104 -8.28 -4.22 1.72
CA LEU A 104 -7.78 -3.67 2.99
C LEU A 104 -8.90 -2.96 3.75
N ASP A 105 -9.82 -3.72 4.34
CA ASP A 105 -11.02 -3.17 4.99
C ASP A 105 -10.71 -2.20 6.15
N GLN A 106 -9.69 -2.51 6.95
CA GLN A 106 -9.30 -1.64 8.06
C GLN A 106 -8.68 -0.32 7.57
N LEU A 107 -8.00 -0.31 6.41
CA LEU A 107 -7.54 0.91 5.77
C LEU A 107 -8.72 1.74 5.25
N LYS A 108 -9.73 1.10 4.62
CA LYS A 108 -10.97 1.79 4.23
C LYS A 108 -11.62 2.51 5.41
N LEU A 109 -11.67 1.87 6.60
CA LEU A 109 -12.18 2.49 7.82
C LEU A 109 -11.32 3.68 8.30
N GLN A 110 -9.99 3.57 8.24
CA GLN A 110 -9.08 4.67 8.56
C GLN A 110 -9.28 5.87 7.62
N ILE A 111 -9.42 5.64 6.31
CA ILE A 111 -9.66 6.68 5.30
C ILE A 111 -11.01 7.36 5.54
N ILE A 112 -12.08 6.61 5.80
CA ILE A 112 -13.40 7.18 6.13
C ILE A 112 -13.32 8.06 7.39
N LYS A 113 -12.60 7.61 8.42
CA LYS A 113 -12.41 8.37 9.66
C LYS A 113 -11.64 9.66 9.40
N PHE A 114 -10.55 9.60 8.63
CA PHE A 114 -9.75 10.75 8.22
C PHE A 114 -10.60 11.79 7.47
N PHE A 115 -11.38 11.34 6.48
CA PHE A 115 -12.24 12.22 5.69
C PHE A 115 -13.33 12.90 6.53
N LYS A 116 -14.00 12.14 7.40
CA LYS A 116 -15.02 12.68 8.31
C LYS A 116 -14.47 13.72 9.28
N TYR A 117 -13.22 13.54 9.72
CA TYR A 117 -12.55 14.50 10.60
C TYR A 117 -12.29 15.83 9.89
N HIS A 118 -11.89 15.79 8.62
CA HIS A 118 -11.54 16.97 7.84
C HIS A 118 -12.74 17.74 7.28
N ILE A 119 -13.88 17.09 7.02
CA ILE A 119 -15.11 17.76 6.55
C ILE A 119 -15.90 18.44 7.67
N LYS A 120 -15.75 18.00 8.92
CA LYS A 120 -16.49 18.57 10.06
C LYS A 120 -15.83 19.80 10.67
N LYS A 121 -14.69 20.22 10.13
CA LYS A 121 -13.94 21.40 10.56
C LYS A 121 -14.25 22.56 9.64
#